data_AF-A0A7S3IXP5-F1
#
_entry.id   AF-A0A7S3IXP5-F1
#
_cell.length_a   1.000
_cell.length_b   1.000
_cell.length_c   1.000
_cell.angle_alpha   90.00
_cell.angle_beta   90.00
_cell.angle_gamma   90.00
#
_symmetry.space_group_name_H-M   'P 1'
#
loop_
_entity.id
_entity.type
_entity.pdbx_description
1 polymer ?
#
loop_
_entity_poly.entity_id
_entity_poly.type
_entity_poly.pdbx_seq_one_letter_code
_entity_poly.pdbx_strand_id
1 'polypeptide(L)'
;IASIDLTRDTSGMLSSMSPYVKVSFGGETYETDTKFEQGKQVEFDHKIELGDGTGDGVVNIEVYSKGTFSDDLIGTCRICVDQLKVGDGVKDSFVLLHETESAGMIMVESVYTKPELPEEAPKEEAPSEVMQEPMAQQPG
;
A
#
# COMPACT_ATOMS: atom_id res chain seq x y z
N ILE A 1 4.70 9.64 -2.63
CA ILE A 1 4.39 10.58 -3.73
C ILE A 1 3.48 9.84 -4.70
N ALA A 2 2.43 10.47 -5.21
CA ALA A 2 1.53 9.84 -6.17
C ALA A 2 1.35 10.73 -7.41
N SER A 3 1.23 10.14 -8.59
CA SER A 3 0.88 10.86 -9.82
C SER A 3 -0.23 10.13 -10.56
N ILE A 4 -1.12 10.88 -11.22
CA ILE A 4 -2.23 10.32 -11.98
C ILE A 4 -2.10 10.69 -13.46
N ASP A 5 -2.47 9.74 -14.32
CA ASP A 5 -2.63 9.94 -15.76
C ASP A 5 -4.03 9.45 -16.14
N LEU A 6 -4.95 10.39 -16.34
CA LEU A 6 -6.37 10.13 -16.56
C LEU A 6 -6.70 10.06 -18.05
N THR A 7 -7.43 9.02 -18.46
CA THR A 7 -7.89 8.85 -19.84
C THR A 7 -9.33 9.33 -20.03
N ARG A 8 -10.12 9.38 -18.95
CA ARG A 8 -11.51 9.81 -18.96
C ARG A 8 -11.63 11.32 -18.76
N ASP A 9 -12.52 11.94 -19.52
CA ASP A 9 -13.04 13.28 -19.24
C ASP A 9 -14.24 13.17 -18.29
N THR A 10 -14.25 13.95 -17.20
CA THR A 10 -15.51 14.19 -16.48
C THR A 10 -16.45 15.00 -17.38
N SER A 11 -17.76 14.83 -17.22
CA SER A 11 -18.80 15.40 -18.09
C SER A 11 -18.88 16.92 -18.00
N GLY A 12 -17.88 17.60 -18.55
CA GLY A 12 -17.69 19.05 -18.54
C GLY A 12 -16.66 19.39 -19.60
N MET A 13 -17.12 19.47 -20.85
CA MET A 13 -16.37 19.88 -22.03
C MET A 13 -15.36 21.00 -21.70
N LEU A 14 -14.06 20.67 -21.72
CA LEU A 14 -12.96 21.63 -21.68
C LEU A 14 -12.81 22.51 -20.41
N SER A 15 -13.45 22.20 -19.28
CA SER A 15 -13.20 22.93 -18.03
C SER A 15 -12.17 22.19 -17.18
N SER A 16 -10.95 22.72 -17.19
CA SER A 16 -9.93 22.63 -16.14
C SER A 16 -10.27 21.72 -14.93
N MET A 17 -10.09 20.40 -15.09
CA MET A 17 -10.31 19.43 -14.02
C MET A 17 -9.49 19.81 -12.78
N SER A 18 -10.11 19.64 -11.61
CA SER A 18 -9.53 19.98 -10.32
C SER A 18 -9.39 18.72 -9.46
N PRO A 19 -8.48 17.80 -9.82
CA PRO A 19 -8.43 16.51 -9.17
C PRO A 19 -7.87 16.56 -7.75
N TYR A 20 -8.37 15.66 -6.90
CA TYR A 20 -7.78 15.31 -5.61
C TYR A 20 -7.90 13.81 -5.38
N VAL A 21 -7.03 13.27 -4.53
CA VAL A 21 -6.99 11.85 -4.20
C VAL A 21 -7.44 11.67 -2.76
N LYS A 22 -8.32 10.70 -2.55
CA LYS A 22 -8.73 10.22 -1.24
C LYS A 22 -8.22 8.81 -1.05
N VAL A 23 -7.61 8.56 0.09
CA VAL A 23 -7.00 7.28 0.46
C VAL A 23 -7.60 6.81 1.76
N SER A 24 -8.17 5.60 1.77
CA SER A 24 -8.77 4.99 2.96
C SER A 24 -8.09 3.68 3.29
N PHE A 25 -7.65 3.55 4.54
CA PHE A 25 -6.97 2.37 5.08
C PHE A 25 -7.24 2.24 6.58
N GLY A 26 -7.51 1.02 7.07
CA GLY A 26 -7.65 0.77 8.51
C GLY A 26 -8.79 1.53 9.23
N GLY A 27 -9.76 2.07 8.48
CA GLY A 27 -10.81 2.96 9.03
C GLY A 27 -10.43 4.44 9.05
N GLU A 28 -9.18 4.78 8.74
CA GLU A 28 -8.72 6.15 8.52
C GLU A 28 -8.90 6.56 7.07
N THR A 29 -9.03 7.86 6.84
CA THR A 29 -9.19 8.45 5.51
C THR A 29 -8.36 9.73 5.43
N TYR A 30 -7.59 9.83 4.36
CA TYR A 30 -6.70 10.94 4.06
C TYR A 30 -7.08 11.51 2.70
N GLU A 31 -7.00 12.83 2.55
CA GLU A 31 -7.28 13.53 1.30
C GLU A 31 -6.08 14.41 0.96
N THR A 32 -5.73 14.44 -0.32
CA THR A 32 -4.71 15.38 -0.82
C THR A 32 -5.31 16.75 -1.03
N ASP A 33 -4.45 17.77 -1.13
CA ASP A 33 -4.85 19.06 -1.67
C ASP A 33 -5.49 18.92 -3.05
N THR A 34 -6.51 19.73 -3.32
CA THR A 34 -7.12 19.84 -4.64
C THR A 34 -6.20 20.59 -5.59
N LYS A 35 -5.92 19.99 -6.74
CA LYS A 35 -5.07 20.57 -7.78
C LYS A 35 -5.95 21.26 -8.81
N PHE A 36 -6.31 22.50 -8.53
CA PHE A 36 -7.20 23.29 -9.39
C PHE A 36 -6.62 23.47 -10.79
N GLU A 37 -7.46 23.22 -11.79
CA GLU A 37 -7.19 23.50 -13.19
C GLU A 37 -5.99 22.77 -13.84
N GLN A 38 -5.52 21.69 -13.22
CA GLN A 38 -4.33 20.95 -13.66
C GLN A 38 -4.64 19.86 -14.71
N GLY A 39 -5.93 19.61 -15.00
CA GLY A 39 -6.33 18.72 -16.09
C GLY A 39 -6.16 17.24 -15.76
N LYS A 40 -5.65 16.46 -16.72
CA LYS A 40 -5.62 14.98 -16.68
C LYS A 40 -4.35 14.37 -16.09
N GLN A 41 -3.27 15.15 -16.04
CA GLN A 41 -1.97 14.71 -15.56
C GLN A 41 -1.58 15.57 -14.37
N VAL A 42 -1.58 14.95 -13.19
CA VAL A 42 -1.42 15.68 -11.93
C VAL A 42 -0.50 14.91 -10.99
N GLU A 43 0.41 15.65 -10.37
CA GLU A 43 1.29 15.13 -9.34
C GLU A 43 0.84 15.60 -7.95
N PHE A 44 0.80 14.66 -7.02
CA PHE A 44 0.49 14.86 -5.62
C PHE A 44 1.73 14.55 -4.79
N ASP A 45 2.34 15.60 -4.23
CA ASP A 45 3.37 15.46 -3.22
C ASP A 45 2.73 15.33 -1.84
N HIS A 46 2.11 14.18 -1.60
CA HIS A 46 1.57 13.79 -0.31
C HIS A 46 2.19 12.48 0.15
N LYS A 47 2.44 12.41 1.46
CA LYS A 47 2.92 11.22 2.17
C LYS A 47 1.87 10.85 3.20
N ILE A 48 1.50 9.58 3.20
CA ILE A 48 0.51 9.01 4.13
C ILE A 48 1.22 7.91 4.89
N GLU A 49 1.13 7.96 6.22
CA GLU A 49 1.66 6.92 7.09
C GLU A 49 0.56 5.88 7.33
N LEU A 50 0.76 4.66 6.82
CA LEU A 50 -0.20 3.56 6.95
C LEU A 50 0.01 2.73 8.23
N GLY A 51 0.70 3.30 9.23
CA GLY A 51 1.01 2.64 10.50
C GLY A 51 2.00 1.48 10.38
N ASP A 52 1.90 0.54 11.33
CA ASP A 52 2.74 -0.65 11.47
C ASP A 52 2.44 -1.75 10.42
N GLY A 53 1.45 -1.53 9.57
CA GLY A 53 1.12 -2.44 8.47
C GLY A 53 0.73 -3.84 8.95
N THR A 54 0.38 -4.05 10.20
CA THR A 54 0.13 -5.38 10.79
C THR A 54 -1.21 -6.01 10.41
N GLY A 55 -1.96 -5.42 9.45
CA GLY A 55 -3.21 -5.96 8.94
C GLY A 55 -3.15 -6.44 7.49
N ASP A 56 -3.95 -7.46 7.17
CA ASP A 56 -4.34 -7.90 5.81
C ASP A 56 -5.22 -6.86 5.12
N GLY A 57 -4.75 -5.62 5.08
CA GLY A 57 -5.55 -4.47 4.70
C GLY A 57 -5.45 -4.15 3.21
N VAL A 58 -6.55 -3.62 2.67
CA VAL A 58 -6.62 -3.05 1.33
C VAL A 58 -6.61 -1.54 1.46
N VAL A 59 -5.66 -0.89 0.80
CA VAL A 59 -5.66 0.56 0.60
C VAL A 59 -6.65 0.88 -0.52
N ASN A 60 -7.70 1.62 -0.20
CA ASN A 60 -8.65 2.11 -1.20
C ASN A 60 -8.20 3.51 -1.62
N ILE A 61 -8.07 3.72 -2.92
CA ILE A 61 -7.74 5.00 -3.52
C ILE A 61 -8.92 5.42 -4.39
N GLU A 62 -9.40 6.64 -4.19
CA GLU A 62 -10.48 7.24 -4.95
C GLU A 62 -9.97 8.58 -5.50
N VAL A 63 -10.13 8.81 -6.80
CA VAL A 63 -9.76 10.07 -7.45
C VAL A 63 -11.04 10.80 -7.81
N TYR A 64 -11.14 12.04 -7.34
CA TYR A 64 -12.29 12.90 -7.57
C TYR A 64 -11.87 14.16 -8.31
N SER A 65 -12.78 14.76 -9.08
CA SER A 65 -12.67 16.14 -9.55
C SER A 65 -13.54 17.03 -8.69
N LYS A 66 -12.95 18.06 -8.08
CA LYS A 66 -13.68 19.09 -7.33
C LYS A 66 -14.62 19.82 -8.28
N GLY A 67 -15.91 19.85 -7.96
CA GLY A 67 -16.92 20.60 -8.71
C GLY A 67 -17.50 21.76 -7.90
N THR A 68 -18.27 22.63 -8.56
CA THR A 68 -18.94 23.76 -7.88
C THR A 68 -20.11 23.32 -7.01
N PHE A 69 -20.82 22.25 -7.41
CA PHE A 69 -22.03 21.76 -6.72
C PHE A 69 -21.84 20.38 -6.10
N SER A 70 -21.06 19.50 -6.75
CA SER A 70 -20.72 18.17 -6.26
C SER A 70 -19.36 17.77 -6.82
N ASP A 71 -18.65 16.90 -6.09
CA ASP A 71 -17.39 16.33 -6.54
C ASP A 71 -17.67 15.07 -7.38
N ASP A 72 -17.02 14.97 -8.54
CA ASP A 72 -17.23 13.87 -9.49
C ASP A 72 -16.19 12.78 -9.26
N LEU A 73 -16.62 11.54 -9.03
CA LEU A 73 -15.72 10.40 -8.95
C LEU A 73 -15.15 10.09 -10.34
N ILE A 74 -13.83 10.20 -10.49
CA ILE A 74 -13.11 9.92 -11.73
C ILE A 74 -12.79 8.43 -11.83
N GLY A 75 -12.30 7.83 -10.74
CA GLY A 75 -11.92 6.43 -10.71
C GLY A 75 -11.47 5.96 -9.33
N THR A 76 -11.41 4.65 -9.18
CA THR A 76 -11.06 3.97 -7.92
C THR A 76 -10.01 2.90 -8.16
N CYS A 77 -9.16 2.66 -7.18
CA CYS A 77 -8.17 1.59 -7.18
C CYS A 77 -8.09 0.96 -5.80
N ARG A 78 -7.83 -0.35 -5.77
CA ARG A 78 -7.61 -1.11 -4.53
C ARG A 78 -6.24 -1.77 -4.59
N ILE A 79 -5.40 -1.44 -3.62
CA ILE A 79 -4.03 -1.94 -3.53
C ILE A 79 -3.93 -2.77 -2.26
N CYS A 80 -3.52 -4.03 -2.38
CA CYS A 80 -3.21 -4.85 -1.21
C CYS A 80 -1.92 -4.32 -0.58
N VAL A 81 -1.89 -4.14 0.73
CA VAL A 81 -0.69 -3.62 1.41
C VAL A 81 0.54 -4.48 1.15
N ASP A 82 0.38 -5.79 0.94
CA ASP A 82 1.49 -6.68 0.60
C ASP A 82 2.19 -6.30 -0.72
N GLN A 83 1.47 -5.68 -1.66
CA GLN A 83 2.05 -5.13 -2.88
C GLN A 83 2.91 -3.90 -2.60
N LEU A 84 2.68 -3.21 -1.48
CA LEU A 84 3.42 -2.01 -1.09
C LEU A 84 4.62 -2.30 -0.18
N LYS A 85 4.69 -3.49 0.44
CA LYS A 85 5.75 -3.91 1.38
C LYS A 85 6.82 -4.80 0.75
N VAL A 86 6.94 -4.82 -0.57
CA VAL A 86 7.95 -5.64 -1.26
C VAL A 86 9.32 -4.96 -1.12
N GLY A 87 10.27 -5.63 -0.46
CA GLY A 87 11.61 -5.07 -0.22
C GLY A 87 11.58 -3.84 0.68
N ASP A 88 12.12 -2.71 0.19
CA ASP A 88 12.14 -1.41 0.89
C ASP A 88 10.96 -0.51 0.50
N GLY A 89 9.99 -1.04 -0.24
CA GLY A 89 8.87 -0.30 -0.84
C GLY A 89 8.81 -0.47 -2.35
N VAL A 90 7.76 0.05 -2.97
CA VAL A 90 7.52 -0.09 -4.43
C VAL A 90 7.23 1.26 -5.07
N LYS A 91 7.57 1.35 -6.35
CA LYS A 91 7.09 2.41 -7.24
C LYS A 91 6.39 1.73 -8.40
N ASP A 92 5.06 1.70 -8.34
CA ASP A 92 4.26 0.97 -9.33
C ASP A 92 3.02 1.76 -9.75
N SER A 93 2.48 1.40 -10.92
CA SER A 93 1.31 2.03 -11.52
C SER A 93 0.10 1.10 -11.44
N PHE A 94 -1.00 1.63 -10.91
CA PHE A 94 -2.24 0.90 -10.73
C PHE A 94 -3.34 1.49 -11.59
N VAL A 95 -4.18 0.62 -12.17
CA VAL A 95 -5.29 1.06 -13.03
C VAL A 95 -6.41 1.62 -12.17
N LEU A 96 -6.83 2.84 -12.49
CA LEU A 96 -8.05 3.43 -11.95
C LEU A 96 -9.25 2.92 -12.74
N LEU A 97 -10.25 2.41 -12.03
CA LEU A 97 -11.49 1.91 -12.60
C LEU A 97 -12.65 2.82 -12.22
N HIS A 98 -13.48 3.17 -13.19
CA HIS A 98 -14.78 3.77 -12.97
C HIS A 98 -15.84 2.78 -13.46
N GLU A 99 -16.65 2.28 -12.53
CA GLU A 99 -17.61 1.20 -12.78
C GLU A 99 -16.93 -0.07 -13.33
N THR A 100 -16.88 -0.22 -14.65
CA THR A 100 -16.25 -1.37 -15.33
C THR A 100 -15.20 -0.96 -16.36
N GLU A 101 -14.93 0.35 -16.51
CA GLU A 101 -14.02 0.90 -17.50
C GLU A 101 -12.76 1.48 -16.86
N SER A 102 -11.64 1.43 -17.58
CA SER A 102 -10.41 2.09 -17.16
C SER A 102 -10.55 3.61 -17.29
N ALA A 103 -10.36 4.31 -16.19
CA ALA A 103 -10.39 5.76 -16.10
C ALA A 103 -8.99 6.40 -16.18
N GLY A 104 -7.93 5.58 -16.14
CA GLY A 104 -6.54 6.02 -16.16
C GLY A 104 -5.64 5.14 -15.30
N MET A 105 -4.48 5.67 -14.94
CA MET A 105 -3.52 5.04 -14.03
C MET A 105 -3.12 6.00 -12.91
N ILE A 106 -2.82 5.44 -11.74
CA ILE A 106 -2.18 6.13 -10.63
C ILE A 106 -0.84 5.46 -10.35
N MET A 107 0.24 6.23 -10.40
CA MET A 107 1.55 5.82 -9.91
C MET A 107 1.62 6.10 -8.42
N VAL A 108 1.99 5.08 -7.64
CA VAL A 108 2.15 5.17 -6.19
C VAL A 108 3.56 4.75 -5.83
N GLU A 109 4.18 5.55 -4.97
CA GLU A 109 5.47 5.23 -4.35
C GLU A 109 5.28 4.98 -2.85
N SER A 110 5.64 3.78 -2.40
CA SER A 110 5.68 3.39 -0.99
C SER A 110 7.12 3.25 -0.50
N VAL A 111 7.30 3.45 0.80
CA VAL A 111 8.53 3.12 1.53
C VAL A 111 8.13 2.19 2.66
N TYR A 112 8.82 1.07 2.79
CA TYR A 112 8.57 0.08 3.84
C TYR A 112 9.87 -0.26 4.55
N THR A 113 9.88 -0.08 5.87
CA THR A 113 10.98 -0.51 6.71
C THR A 113 10.53 -1.75 7.47
N LYS A 114 11.16 -2.89 7.20
CA LYS A 114 10.87 -4.12 7.95
C LYS A 114 11.24 -3.90 9.42
N PRO A 115 10.36 -4.22 10.38
CA PRO A 115 10.73 -4.16 11.79
C PRO A 115 11.86 -5.15 12.06
N GLU A 116 12.93 -4.68 12.71
CA GLU A 116 14.03 -5.53 13.16
C GLU A 116 13.46 -6.54 14.16
N LEU A 117 13.37 -7.81 13.74
CA LEU A 117 13.06 -8.89 14.67
C LEU A 117 14.20 -8.96 15.68
N PRO A 118 13.93 -9.00 16.99
CA PRO A 118 14.98 -9.24 17.97
C PRO A 118 15.67 -10.55 17.59
N GLU A 119 16.99 -10.48 17.40
CA GLU A 119 17.84 -11.62 17.09
C GLU A 119 17.50 -12.74 18.07
N GLU A 120 16.96 -13.86 17.57
CA GLU A 120 16.66 -15.00 18.43
C GLU A 120 17.96 -15.39 19.13
N ALA A 121 17.98 -15.26 20.46
CA ALA A 121 19.11 -15.65 21.28
C ALA A 121 19.53 -17.07 20.86
N PRO A 122 20.84 -17.34 20.71
CA PRO A 122 21.31 -18.64 20.22
C PRO A 122 20.70 -19.74 21.08
N LYS A 123 19.95 -20.64 20.43
CA LYS A 123 19.40 -21.84 21.08
C LYS A 123 20.57 -22.59 21.69
N GLU A 124 20.68 -22.52 23.01
CA GLU A 124 21.62 -23.29 23.81
C GLU A 124 21.34 -24.77 23.53
N GLU A 125 22.18 -25.39 22.70
CA GLU A 125 22.15 -26.82 22.45
C GLU A 125 22.39 -27.51 23.80
N ALA A 126 21.34 -28.11 24.36
CA ALA A 126 21.45 -28.90 25.57
C ALA A 126 22.49 -30.00 25.37
N PRO A 127 23.44 -30.21 26.29
CA PRO A 127 24.45 -31.24 26.15
C PRO A 127 23.78 -32.61 26.10
N SER A 128 24.13 -33.38 25.07
CA SER A 128 23.70 -34.76 24.90
C SER A 128 24.17 -35.58 26.09
N GLU A 129 23.22 -36.10 26.86
CA GLU A 129 23.45 -36.96 28.00
C GLU A 129 24.14 -38.24 27.52
N VAL A 130 25.42 -38.38 27.88
CA VAL A 130 26.25 -39.56 27.60
C VAL A 130 25.67 -40.74 28.38
N MET A 131 24.88 -41.57 27.71
CA MET A 131 24.45 -42.87 28.24
C MET A 131 25.67 -43.77 28.43
N GLN A 132 26.08 -43.97 29.69
CA GLN A 132 27.06 -44.98 30.07
C GLN A 132 26.39 -46.37 30.07
N GLU A 133 26.99 -47.31 29.33
CA GLU A 133 26.61 -48.72 29.31
C GLU A 133 26.77 -49.37 30.70
N PRO A 134 25.82 -50.18 31.18
CA PRO A 134 26.07 -51.04 32.32
C PRO A 134 26.85 -52.29 31.89
N MET A 135 28.05 -52.42 32.46
CA MET A 135 28.91 -53.60 32.39
C MET A 135 28.15 -54.88 32.76
N ALA A 136 28.09 -55.86 31.84
CA ALA A 136 27.65 -57.21 32.13
C ALA A 136 28.77 -57.98 32.84
N GLN A 137 28.56 -58.28 34.13
CA GLN A 137 29.37 -59.24 34.87
C GLN A 137 28.98 -60.67 34.47
N GLN A 138 29.98 -61.48 34.18
CA GLN A 138 29.88 -62.93 33.98
C GLN A 138 29.40 -63.66 35.25
N PRO A 139 28.87 -64.88 35.09
CA PRO A 139 29.32 -65.94 35.98
C PRO A 139 29.59 -67.27 35.26
N GLY A 140 30.59 -68.01 35.74
CA GLY A 140 30.76 -69.46 35.55
C GLY A 140 32.06 -69.88 34.90
#